data_AF-A0A8I1MIP3-F1
#
_entry.id   AF-A0A8I1MIP3-F1
#
_cell.length_a   1.000
_cell.length_b   1.000
_cell.length_c   1.000
_cell.angle_alpha   90.00
_cell.angle_beta   90.00
_cell.angle_gamma   90.00
#
_symmetry.space_group_name_H-M   'P 1'
#
loop_
_entity.id
_entity.type
_entity.pdbx_description
1 polymer ?
#
loop_
_entity_poly.entity_id
_entity_poly.type
_entity_poly.pdbx_seq_one_letter_code
_entity_poly.pdbx_strand_id
1 'polypeptide(L)' 'MAAKSGIRNYAFAVTESGTPEVKEILTHHLVEALDMHEQISSYMVEKGWYHAWDTNEQISLDFDNINTALNLPNL' A
#
# COMPACT_ATOMS: atom_id res chain seq x y z
N MET A 1 -2.91 -1.93 2.61
CA MET A 1 -3.88 -0.81 2.64
C MET A 1 -3.41 0.38 3.48
N ALA A 2 -2.91 0.18 4.70
CA ALA A 2 -2.51 1.25 5.61
C ALA A 2 -1.54 2.29 5.00
N ALA A 3 -0.51 1.84 4.25
CA ALA A 3 0.44 2.75 3.59
C ALA A 3 -0.23 3.65 2.54
N LYS A 4 -1.06 3.08 1.64
CA LYS A 4 -1.80 3.85 0.62
C LYS A 4 -2.77 4.86 1.24
N SER A 5 -3.45 4.49 2.34
CA SER A 5 -4.32 5.43 3.06
C SER A 5 -3.53 6.53 3.76
N GLY A 6 -2.37 6.21 4.34
CA GLY A 6 -1.46 7.19 4.94
C GLY A 6 -1.03 8.27 3.94
N ILE A 7 -0.57 7.85 2.76
CA ILE A 7 -0.20 8.77 1.66
C ILE A 7 -1.34 9.74 1.34
N ARG A 8 -2.57 9.22 1.13
CA ARG A 8 -3.73 10.08 0.82
C ARG A 8 -4.06 11.06 1.95
N ASN A 9 -4.02 10.58 3.18
CA ASN A 9 -4.34 11.40 4.35
C ASN A 9 -3.30 12.50 4.57
N TYR A 10 -2.00 12.20 4.42
CA TYR A 10 -0.95 13.22 4.51
C TYR A 10 -1.02 14.21 3.36
N ALA A 11 -1.27 13.78 2.14
CA ALA A 11 -1.46 14.69 1.01
C ALA A 11 -2.62 15.66 1.26
N PHE A 12 -3.74 15.18 1.78
CA PHE A 12 -4.87 16.02 2.20
C PHE A 12 -4.48 16.98 3.33
N ALA A 13 -3.78 16.50 4.36
CA ALA A 13 -3.36 17.35 5.47
C ALA A 13 -2.37 18.44 5.05
N VAL A 14 -1.47 18.15 4.09
CA VAL A 14 -0.53 19.12 3.52
C VAL A 14 -1.27 20.27 2.85
N THR A 15 -2.34 20.00 2.10
CA THR A 15 -3.12 21.05 1.41
C THR A 15 -3.93 21.92 2.37
N GLU A 16 -4.38 21.36 3.50
CA GLU A 16 -5.18 22.07 4.52
C GLU A 16 -4.33 22.74 5.62
N SER A 17 -3.01 22.55 5.63
CA SER A 17 -2.13 23.09 6.65
C SER A 17 -1.99 24.63 6.57
N GLY A 18 -2.26 25.29 7.69
CA GLY A 18 -2.27 26.76 7.78
C GLY A 18 -0.94 27.43 8.10
N THR A 19 0.07 26.69 8.55
CA THR A 19 1.41 27.22 8.85
C THR A 19 2.51 26.51 8.06
N PRO A 20 3.60 27.20 7.69
CA PRO A 20 4.73 26.59 6.98
C PRO A 20 5.35 25.41 7.73
N GLU A 21 5.49 25.50 9.04
CA GLU A 21 6.14 24.47 9.86
C GLU A 21 5.32 23.18 9.91
N VAL A 22 4.00 23.29 10.04
CA VAL A 22 3.10 22.13 9.99
C VAL A 22 3.09 21.52 8.59
N LYS A 23 3.11 22.35 7.55
CA LYS A 23 3.19 21.88 6.16
C LYS A 23 4.46 21.08 5.90
N GLU A 24 5.59 21.54 6.41
CA GLU A 24 6.89 20.87 6.28
C GLU A 24 6.86 19.49 6.95
N ILE A 25 6.41 19.40 8.20
CA ILE A 25 6.30 18.13 8.94
C ILE A 25 5.37 17.14 8.22
N LEU A 26 4.20 17.59 7.76
CA LEU A 26 3.26 16.73 7.05
C LEU A 26 3.79 16.29 5.69
N THR A 27 4.57 17.13 5.02
CA THR A 27 5.25 16.77 3.77
C THR A 27 6.32 15.71 4.02
N HIS A 28 7.08 15.82 5.12
CA HIS A 28 8.03 14.78 5.52
C HIS A 28 7.34 13.43 5.73
N HIS A 29 6.25 13.40 6.52
CA HIS A 29 5.49 12.17 6.73
C HIS A 29 4.88 11.61 5.43
N LEU A 30 4.46 12.46 4.50
CA LEU A 30 3.99 12.03 3.18
C LEU A 30 5.10 11.30 2.41
N VAL A 31 6.32 11.84 2.41
CA VAL A 31 7.48 11.22 1.75
C VAL A 31 7.82 9.89 2.41
N GLU A 32 7.90 9.83 3.74
CA GLU A 32 8.16 8.56 4.46
C GLU A 32 7.08 7.49 4.17
N ALA A 33 5.82 7.90 4.05
CA ALA A 33 4.73 6.99 3.70
C ALA A 33 4.84 6.49 2.25
N LEU A 34 5.32 7.31 1.32
CA LEU A 34 5.61 6.92 -0.06
C LEU A 34 6.75 5.90 -0.11
N ASP A 35 7.86 6.17 0.57
CA ASP A 35 9.03 5.29 0.63
C ASP A 35 8.66 3.93 1.23
N MET A 36 7.89 3.93 2.33
CA MET A 36 7.42 2.70 2.94
C MET A 36 6.47 1.91 2.02
N HIS A 37 5.59 2.60 1.29
CA HIS A 37 4.74 1.94 0.31
C HIS A 37 5.57 1.29 -0.81
N GLU A 38 6.58 1.99 -1.33
CA GLU A 38 7.48 1.47 -2.35
C GLU A 38 8.17 0.20 -1.87
N GLN A 39 8.82 0.23 -0.69
CA GLN A 39 9.51 -0.93 -0.12
C GLN A 39 8.59 -2.15 0.03
N ILE A 40 7.40 -1.96 0.58
CA ILE A 40 6.41 -3.05 0.74
C ILE A 40 6.00 -3.58 -0.64
N SER A 41 5.67 -2.69 -1.59
CA SER A 41 5.19 -3.11 -2.90
C SER A 41 6.26 -3.85 -3.71
N SER A 42 7.51 -3.38 -3.67
CA SER A 42 8.65 -4.04 -4.32
C SER A 42 8.89 -5.41 -3.72
N TYR A 43 8.88 -5.53 -2.39
CA TYR A 43 9.01 -6.84 -1.73
C TYR A 43 7.88 -7.80 -2.13
N MET A 44 6.63 -7.33 -2.22
CA MET A 44 5.52 -8.18 -2.67
C MET A 44 5.66 -8.60 -4.13
N VAL A 45 6.17 -7.74 -5.01
CA VAL A 45 6.47 -8.06 -6.41
C VAL A 45 7.57 -9.11 -6.49
N GLU A 46 8.67 -8.94 -5.75
CA GLU A 46 9.79 -9.89 -5.70
C GLU A 46 9.36 -11.29 -5.22
N LYS A 47 8.37 -11.35 -4.33
CA LYS A 47 7.79 -12.61 -3.85
C LYS A 47 6.74 -13.21 -4.79
N GLY A 48 6.36 -12.52 -5.86
CA GLY A 48 5.26 -12.93 -6.75
C GLY A 48 3.90 -12.86 -6.07
N TRP A 49 3.73 -12.00 -5.06
CA TRP A 49 2.48 -11.79 -4.35
C TRP A 49 1.69 -10.60 -4.89
N TYR A 50 2.33 -9.75 -5.70
CA TYR A 50 1.71 -8.57 -6.25
C TYR A 50 2.12 -8.32 -7.70
N HIS A 51 1.13 -8.30 -8.60
CA HIS A 51 1.28 -8.13 -10.04
C HIS A 51 0.64 -6.82 -10.49
N ALA A 52 1.28 -5.69 -10.12
CA ALA A 52 0.69 -4.35 -10.29
C ALA A 52 0.33 -3.98 -11.74
N TRP A 53 1.02 -4.56 -12.72
CA TRP A 53 0.90 -4.24 -14.15
C TRP A 53 0.15 -5.29 -14.96
N ASP A 54 -0.14 -6.46 -14.37
CA ASP A 54 -0.96 -7.51 -14.97
C ASP A 54 -2.11 -7.84 -14.02
N THR A 55 -3.23 -7.14 -14.22
CA THR A 55 -4.42 -7.32 -13.39
C THR A 55 -5.05 -8.71 -13.57
N ASN A 56 -4.88 -9.35 -14.73
CA ASN A 56 -5.43 -10.69 -14.95
C ASN A 56 -4.63 -11.71 -14.14
N GLU A 57 -3.30 -11.61 -14.15
CA GLU A 57 -2.43 -12.45 -13.32
C GLU A 57 -2.72 -12.24 -11.82
N GLN A 58 -2.88 -10.99 -11.37
CA GLN A 58 -3.25 -10.70 -9.98
C GLN A 58 -4.59 -11.37 -9.60
N ILE A 59 -5.61 -11.27 -10.46
CA ILE A 59 -6.93 -11.87 -10.20
C ILE A 59 -6.82 -13.40 -10.13
N SER A 60 -6.05 -14.03 -11.02
CA SER A 60 -5.82 -15.47 -10.97
C SER A 60 -5.14 -15.91 -9.68
N LEU A 61 -4.07 -15.19 -9.26
CA LEU A 61 -3.40 -15.42 -7.99
C LEU A 61 -4.35 -15.28 -6.79
N ASP A 62 -5.23 -14.27 -6.81
CA ASP A 62 -6.22 -14.05 -5.76
C ASP A 62 -7.22 -15.22 -5.67
N PHE A 63 -7.66 -15.77 -6.80
CA PHE A 63 -8.52 -16.97 -6.82
C PHE A 63 -7.81 -18.20 -6.25
N ASP A 64 -6.55 -18.42 -6.59
CA ASP A 64 -5.77 -19.54 -6.05
C ASP A 64 -5.59 -19.41 -4.54
N ASN A 65 -5.34 -18.19 -4.05
CA ASN A 65 -5.25 -17.90 -2.61
C ASN A 65 -6.59 -18.16 -1.89
N ILE A 66 -7.72 -17.75 -2.49
CA ILE A 66 -9.06 -18.03 -1.95
C ILE A 66 -9.31 -19.54 -1.88
N ASN A 67 -9.05 -20.27 -2.96
CA ASN A 67 -9.23 -21.73 -2.99
C ASN A 67 -8.34 -22.42 -1.96
N THR A 68 -7.09 -21.97 -1.82
CA THR A 68 -6.18 -22.47 -0.78
C THR A 68 -6.77 -22.25 0.61
N ALA A 69 -7.24 -21.04 0.89
CA ALA A 69 -7.83 -20.70 2.19
C ALA A 69 -9.09 -21.51 2.50
N LEU A 70 -9.97 -21.73 1.52
CA LEU A 70 -11.19 -22.53 1.69
C LEU A 70 -10.91 -24.01 1.97
N ASN A 71 -9.77 -24.51 1.49
CA ASN A 71 -9.34 -25.90 1.70
C ASN A 71 -8.50 -26.09 2.96
N LEU A 72 -8.20 -25.03 3.71
CA LEU A 72 -7.52 -25.17 5.00
C LEU A 72 -8.43 -25.93 5.98
N PRO A 73 -7.90 -26.87 6.77
CA PRO A 73 -8.67 -27.52 7.81
C PRO A 73 -9.18 -26.49 8.82
N ASN A 74 -10.44 -26.59 9.23
CA ASN A 74 -10.93 -25.84 10.38
C ASN A 74 -10.18 -26.34 11.63
N LEU A 75 -9.62 -25.39 12.39
CA LEU A 75 -9.02 -25.63 13.71
C LEU A 75 -10.07 -26.08 14.74
#